data_AF-A0A4U5UTS2-F1
#
_entry.id   AF-A0A4U5UTS2-F1
#
_cell.length_a   1.000
_cell.length_b   1.000
_cell.length_c   1.000
_cell.angle_alpha   90.00
_cell.angle_beta   90.00
_cell.angle_gamma   90.00
#
_symmetry.space_group_name_H-M   'P 1'
#
loop_
_entity.id
_entity.type
_entity.pdbx_description
1 polymer ?
#
loop_
_entity_poly.entity_id
_entity_poly.type
_entity_poly.pdbx_seq_one_letter_code
_entity_poly.pdbx_strand_id
1 'polypeptide(L)'
;MSDGRQWLIREWESSDMEMEDLQRNTLIRFLHEKEARLQRMCHFVVVGIVLLISAALALMIMDVYGRRVDTHPGMQPTIQAIRNSTDTRHEEQRLNHLGYPMAMLTAPRFYRYEDYLEWENEIGHAFCHGGFSYANRSLVVPRKGMYRVFLQITYEGACLSNNQLNLHNMANSRLRVQSSHPALIVKTEQLVFFGAEFVPQ
;
A
#
# COMPACT_ATOMS: atom_id res chain seq x y z
N MET A 1 13.85 -62.55 -10.78
CA MET A 1 13.21 -61.40 -11.47
C MET A 1 12.35 -60.69 -10.46
N SER A 2 12.92 -59.70 -9.77
CA SER A 2 12.23 -58.88 -8.78
C SER A 2 12.90 -57.52 -8.74
N ASP A 3 12.07 -56.50 -8.92
CA ASP A 3 12.11 -55.21 -8.25
C ASP A 3 13.27 -54.24 -8.56
N GLY A 4 13.02 -53.38 -9.55
CA GLY A 4 13.80 -52.16 -9.79
C GLY A 4 12.93 -50.92 -10.02
N ARG A 5 11.62 -51.00 -9.71
CA ARG A 5 10.65 -49.91 -10.00
C ARG A 5 10.01 -49.30 -8.75
N GLN A 6 10.24 -49.85 -7.54
CA GLN A 6 9.68 -49.28 -6.31
C GLN A 6 10.53 -48.15 -5.68
N TRP A 7 11.79 -47.99 -6.07
CA TRP A 7 12.67 -47.01 -5.42
C TRP A 7 12.44 -45.56 -5.87
N LEU A 8 11.97 -45.34 -7.11
CA LEU A 8 11.74 -44.01 -7.65
C LEU A 8 10.40 -43.38 -7.23
N ILE A 9 9.46 -44.15 -6.69
CA ILE A 9 8.13 -43.62 -6.31
C ILE A 9 8.16 -43.03 -4.89
N ARG A 10 9.02 -43.54 -4.00
CA ARG A 10 9.13 -43.05 -2.61
C ARG A 10 9.82 -41.69 -2.46
N GLU A 11 10.66 -41.30 -3.42
CA GLU A 11 11.49 -40.10 -3.29
C GLU A 11 10.76 -38.82 -3.73
N TRP A 12 9.78 -38.94 -4.64
CA TRP A 12 8.93 -37.81 -5.04
C TRP A 12 7.90 -37.45 -3.95
N GLU A 13 7.30 -38.45 -3.30
CA GLU A 13 6.30 -38.24 -2.25
C GLU A 13 6.89 -37.62 -0.97
N SER A 14 8.18 -37.90 -0.68
CA SER A 14 8.90 -37.27 0.45
C SER A 14 9.25 -35.80 0.17
N SER A 15 9.49 -35.44 -1.09
CA SER A 15 9.90 -34.09 -1.49
C SER A 15 8.73 -33.11 -1.46
N ASP A 16 7.54 -33.58 -1.84
CA ASP A 16 6.31 -32.78 -1.86
C ASP A 16 5.79 -32.50 -0.44
N MET A 17 5.92 -33.47 0.48
CA MET A 17 5.55 -33.30 1.89
C MET A 17 6.39 -32.25 2.63
N GLU A 18 7.70 -32.17 2.35
CA GLU A 18 8.59 -31.20 3.01
C GLU A 18 8.35 -29.75 2.54
N MET A 19 7.94 -29.58 1.27
CA MET A 19 7.64 -28.25 0.71
C MET A 19 6.31 -27.69 1.25
N GLU A 20 5.30 -28.53 1.40
CA GLU A 20 4.01 -28.14 1.99
C GLU A 20 4.13 -27.76 3.46
N ASP A 21 4.92 -28.50 4.26
CA ASP A 21 5.15 -28.16 5.66
C ASP A 21 5.97 -26.88 5.83
N LEU A 22 6.94 -26.59 4.95
CA LEU A 22 7.67 -25.32 4.98
C LEU A 22 6.75 -24.13 4.64
N GLN A 23 5.86 -24.30 3.66
CA GLN A 23 4.88 -23.28 3.25
C GLN A 23 3.81 -23.04 4.34
N ARG A 24 3.36 -24.11 5.01
CA ARG A 24 2.42 -24.03 6.13
C ARG A 24 3.05 -23.32 7.34
N ASN A 25 4.28 -23.66 7.67
CA ASN A 25 4.99 -23.06 8.81
C ASN A 25 5.32 -21.58 8.59
N THR A 26 5.60 -21.17 7.34
CA THR A 26 5.83 -19.77 6.99
C THR A 26 4.53 -18.96 7.02
N LEU A 27 3.41 -19.52 6.56
CA LEU A 27 2.08 -18.87 6.64
C LEU A 27 1.64 -18.66 8.10
N ILE A 28 1.75 -19.70 8.94
CA ILE A 28 1.39 -19.62 10.37
C ILE A 28 2.21 -18.54 11.07
N ARG A 29 3.51 -18.48 10.78
CA ARG A 29 4.40 -17.46 11.35
C ARG A 29 4.04 -16.04 10.90
N PHE A 30 3.63 -15.87 9.65
CA PHE A 30 3.17 -14.58 9.13
C PHE A 30 1.84 -14.13 9.76
N LEU A 31 0.90 -15.06 9.95
CA LEU A 31 -0.37 -14.79 10.63
C LEU A 31 -0.15 -14.39 12.09
N HIS A 32 0.67 -15.14 12.83
CA HIS A 32 1.05 -14.80 14.21
C HIS A 32 1.74 -13.45 14.32
N GLU A 33 2.62 -13.10 13.37
CA GLU A 33 3.32 -11.81 13.38
C GLU A 33 2.36 -10.63 13.14
N LYS A 34 1.38 -10.80 12.24
CA LYS A 34 0.34 -9.78 12.00
C LYS A 34 -0.61 -9.64 13.19
N GLU A 35 -0.99 -10.74 13.81
CA GLU A 35 -1.86 -10.76 15.00
C GLU A 35 -1.22 -10.04 16.19
N ALA A 36 0.07 -10.27 16.44
CA ALA A 36 0.83 -9.61 17.51
C ALA A 36 1.02 -8.10 17.30
N ARG A 37 1.03 -7.63 16.04
CA ARG A 37 1.09 -6.19 15.71
C ARG A 37 -0.29 -5.53 15.85
N LEU A 38 -1.35 -6.23 15.45
CA LEU A 38 -2.72 -5.73 15.56
C LEU A 38 -3.18 -5.62 17.02
N GLN A 39 -2.87 -6.61 17.85
CA GLN A 39 -3.22 -6.60 19.28
C GLN A 39 -2.57 -5.44 20.03
N ARG A 40 -1.30 -5.14 19.73
CA ARG A 40 -0.60 -3.98 20.31
C ARG A 40 -1.23 -2.67 19.86
N MET A 41 -1.63 -2.57 18.58
CA MET A 41 -2.29 -1.40 18.04
C MET A 41 -3.68 -1.17 18.66
N CYS A 42 -4.47 -2.24 18.87
CA CYS A 42 -5.76 -2.16 19.55
C CYS A 42 -5.63 -1.63 20.98
N HIS A 43 -4.60 -2.01 21.73
CA HIS A 43 -4.39 -1.52 23.09
C HIS A 43 -4.15 0.00 23.12
N PHE A 44 -3.29 0.52 22.22
CA PHE A 44 -3.07 1.97 22.11
C PHE A 44 -4.32 2.73 21.69
N VAL A 45 -5.13 2.15 20.79
CA VAL A 45 -6.41 2.74 20.37
C VAL A 45 -7.39 2.79 21.53
N VAL A 46 -7.54 1.70 22.30
CA VAL A 46 -8.43 1.66 23.48
C VAL A 46 -7.98 2.68 24.53
N VAL A 47 -6.70 2.73 24.84
CA VAL A 47 -6.16 3.72 25.80
C VAL A 47 -6.41 5.16 25.31
N GLY A 48 -6.18 5.43 24.02
CA GLY A 48 -6.46 6.73 23.42
C GLY A 48 -7.94 7.14 23.52
N ILE A 49 -8.86 6.21 23.26
CA ILE A 49 -10.30 6.45 23.38
C ILE A 49 -10.68 6.74 24.85
N VAL A 50 -10.16 5.97 25.80
CA VAL A 50 -10.41 6.20 27.24
C VAL A 50 -9.90 7.57 27.68
N LEU A 51 -8.70 7.98 27.24
CA LEU A 51 -8.17 9.31 27.54
C LEU A 51 -9.04 10.41 26.95
N LEU A 52 -9.49 10.28 25.71
CA LEU A 52 -10.39 11.25 25.08
C LEU A 52 -11.73 11.37 25.81
N ILE A 53 -12.33 10.24 26.20
CA ILE A 53 -13.58 10.24 26.99
C ILE A 53 -13.36 10.92 28.34
N SER A 54 -12.23 10.62 29.02
CA SER A 54 -11.92 11.24 30.32
C SER A 54 -11.75 12.75 30.21
N ALA A 55 -11.09 13.25 29.16
CA ALA A 55 -10.91 14.67 28.91
C ALA A 55 -12.24 15.36 28.59
N ALA A 56 -13.09 14.74 27.77
CA ALA A 56 -14.42 15.24 27.49
C ALA A 56 -15.29 15.33 28.75
N LEU A 57 -15.26 14.31 29.61
CA LEU A 57 -15.96 14.33 30.90
C LEU A 57 -15.44 15.43 31.82
N ALA A 58 -14.12 15.64 31.89
CA ALA A 58 -13.53 16.72 32.68
C ALA A 58 -13.98 18.10 32.17
N LEU A 59 -14.03 18.31 30.86
CA LEU A 59 -14.54 19.56 30.26
C LEU A 59 -16.03 19.79 30.57
N MET A 60 -16.84 18.73 30.49
CA MET A 60 -18.27 18.81 30.85
C MET A 60 -18.48 19.16 32.32
N ILE A 61 -17.66 18.59 33.23
CA ILE A 61 -17.72 18.92 34.66
C ILE A 61 -17.29 20.37 34.89
N MET A 62 -16.24 20.85 34.21
CA MET A 62 -15.80 22.24 34.30
C MET A 62 -16.86 23.23 33.79
N ASP A 63 -17.61 22.89 32.74
CA ASP A 63 -18.70 23.74 32.23
C ASP A 63 -19.92 23.74 33.20
N VAL A 64 -20.23 22.60 33.81
CA VAL A 64 -21.33 22.47 34.78
C VAL A 64 -21.04 23.19 36.11
N TYR A 65 -19.79 23.23 36.56
CA TYR A 65 -19.39 23.92 37.80
C TYR A 65 -18.85 25.35 37.58
N GLY A 66 -18.56 25.76 36.35
CA GLY A 66 -17.87 27.01 36.02
C GLY A 66 -18.76 28.23 35.75
N ARG A 67 -20.08 28.16 35.96
CA ARG A 67 -20.97 29.28 35.64
C ARG A 67 -21.30 30.14 36.86
N ARG A 68 -20.32 30.95 37.33
CA ARG A 68 -20.51 32.32 37.88
C ARG A 68 -19.19 33.09 37.84
N VAL A 69 -19.09 34.05 36.91
CA VAL A 69 -18.87 35.49 37.15
C VAL A 69 -18.64 36.14 35.78
N ASP A 70 -19.63 36.91 35.34
CA ASP A 70 -19.48 37.93 34.30
C ASP A 70 -18.80 39.15 34.93
N THR A 71 -17.71 39.64 34.34
CA THR A 71 -17.31 41.05 34.43
C THR A 71 -16.48 41.43 33.20
N HIS A 72 -17.11 42.12 32.25
CA HIS A 72 -16.45 43.09 31.35
C HIS A 72 -16.13 44.37 32.16
N PRO A 73 -15.07 45.17 31.88
CA PRO A 73 -14.74 45.77 30.58
C PRO A 73 -13.23 45.64 30.22
N GLY A 74 -12.83 45.50 28.95
CA GLY A 74 -12.68 46.62 28.01
C GLY A 74 -11.23 47.13 27.97
N MET A 75 -10.41 46.62 27.02
CA MET A 75 -9.33 47.39 26.37
C MET A 75 -8.81 46.67 25.12
N GLN A 76 -8.87 47.35 23.97
CA GLN A 76 -8.07 47.03 22.78
C GLN A 76 -6.58 47.21 23.09
N PRO A 77 -5.71 46.46 22.40
CA PRO A 77 -4.89 47.14 21.41
C PRO A 77 -4.79 46.40 20.07
N THR A 78 -4.94 47.19 19.03
CA THR A 78 -4.52 46.95 17.65
C THR A 78 -3.15 46.26 17.57
N ILE A 79 -3.08 45.07 16.96
CA ILE A 79 -1.90 44.64 16.20
C ILE A 79 -2.39 44.03 14.89
N GLN A 80 -2.42 44.86 13.84
CA GLN A 80 -2.20 44.39 12.48
C GLN A 80 -0.72 44.03 12.36
N ALA A 81 -0.42 42.76 12.13
CA ALA A 81 0.82 42.35 11.50
C ALA A 81 0.52 41.17 10.57
N ILE A 82 0.57 41.49 9.29
CA ILE A 82 0.56 40.60 8.15
C ILE A 82 1.60 39.48 8.35
N ARG A 83 1.18 38.23 8.25
CA ARG A 83 1.94 37.22 7.51
C ARG A 83 1.02 36.11 7.03
N ASN A 84 0.66 36.22 5.75
CA ASN A 84 0.28 35.10 4.91
C ASN A 84 1.24 33.94 5.19
N SER A 85 0.72 32.87 5.77
CA SER A 85 1.46 31.63 6.02
C SER A 85 0.44 30.50 6.08
N THR A 86 -0.31 30.34 4.99
CA THR A 86 -1.20 29.19 4.82
C THR A 86 -1.25 28.82 3.34
N ASP A 87 -0.09 28.79 2.67
CA ASP A 87 0.03 28.16 1.36
C ASP A 87 1.47 27.79 0.99
N THR A 88 2.22 27.16 1.90
CA THR A 88 3.58 26.67 1.58
C THR A 88 3.71 25.15 1.70
N ARG A 89 2.82 24.47 2.45
CA ARG A 89 2.87 23.01 2.57
C ARG A 89 2.38 22.28 1.32
N HIS A 90 1.43 22.86 0.59
CA HIS A 90 0.95 22.27 -0.66
C HIS A 90 1.87 22.56 -1.85
N GLU A 91 2.56 23.69 -1.88
CA GLU A 91 3.54 23.99 -2.95
C GLU A 91 4.88 23.26 -2.76
N GLU A 92 5.37 23.08 -1.52
CA GLU A 92 6.60 22.31 -1.28
C GLU A 92 6.46 20.82 -1.69
N GLN A 93 5.28 20.21 -1.52
CA GLN A 93 5.04 18.85 -2.02
C GLN A 93 5.03 18.81 -3.55
N ARG A 94 4.44 19.80 -4.23
CA ARG A 94 4.43 19.87 -5.70
C ARG A 94 5.81 20.15 -6.29
N LEU A 95 6.62 20.98 -5.65
CA LEU A 95 7.97 21.32 -6.12
C LEU A 95 8.95 20.15 -5.95
N ASN A 96 8.78 19.32 -4.91
CA ASN A 96 9.57 18.10 -4.70
C ASN A 96 9.26 16.97 -5.72
N HIS A 97 8.12 17.01 -6.42
CA HIS A 97 7.71 16.00 -7.42
C HIS A 97 8.30 16.23 -8.82
N LEU A 98 8.98 17.36 -9.05
CA LEU A 98 9.57 17.71 -10.34
C LEU A 98 10.96 17.10 -10.57
N GLY A 99 11.69 16.72 -9.51
CA GLY A 99 13.10 16.33 -9.62
C GLY A 99 13.37 14.83 -9.80
N TYR A 100 12.58 13.98 -9.14
CA TYR A 100 12.87 12.54 -9.05
C TYR A 100 11.75 11.72 -9.71
N PRO A 101 11.99 11.13 -10.90
CA PRO A 101 11.01 10.28 -11.54
C PRO A 101 10.71 9.04 -10.70
N MET A 102 9.46 8.94 -10.25
CA MET A 102 8.94 7.80 -9.51
C MET A 102 7.46 7.64 -9.79
N ALA A 103 6.99 6.40 -9.87
CA ALA A 103 5.58 6.07 -9.94
C ALA A 103 5.28 4.83 -9.09
N MET A 104 4.08 4.84 -8.50
CA MET A 104 3.48 3.68 -7.85
C MET A 104 2.04 3.58 -8.31
N LEU A 105 1.70 2.45 -8.92
CA LEU A 105 0.36 2.11 -9.35
C LEU A 105 -0.20 1.07 -8.37
N THR A 106 -1.50 1.11 -8.09
CA THR A 106 -2.14 0.22 -7.11
C THR A 106 -3.30 -0.55 -7.74
N ALA A 107 -3.90 -1.47 -6.98
CA ALA A 107 -5.09 -2.18 -7.41
C ALA A 107 -6.21 -1.21 -7.87
N PRO A 108 -6.93 -1.54 -8.96
CA PRO A 108 -8.02 -0.72 -9.43
C PRO A 108 -9.18 -0.75 -8.44
N ARG A 109 -9.82 0.40 -8.22
CA ARG A 109 -10.98 0.52 -7.32
C ARG A 109 -12.26 -0.08 -7.87
N PHE A 110 -12.38 -0.12 -9.20
CA PHE A 110 -13.59 -0.57 -9.88
C PHE A 110 -13.31 -1.78 -10.75
N TYR A 111 -14.27 -2.69 -10.79
CA TYR A 111 -14.20 -3.89 -11.62
C TYR A 111 -14.34 -3.52 -13.10
N ARG A 112 -13.36 -3.94 -13.90
CA ARG A 112 -13.56 -4.22 -15.32
C ARG A 112 -13.32 -5.70 -15.53
N TYR A 113 -14.26 -6.37 -16.17
CA TYR A 113 -14.22 -7.81 -16.48
C TYR A 113 -13.23 -8.14 -17.62
N GLU A 114 -12.15 -7.38 -17.75
CA GLU A 114 -11.19 -7.60 -18.82
C GLU A 114 -10.11 -8.58 -18.37
N ASP A 115 -9.63 -9.39 -19.31
CA ASP A 115 -8.61 -10.43 -19.10
C ASP A 115 -7.22 -9.88 -18.72
N TYR A 116 -7.12 -8.59 -18.38
CA TYR A 116 -5.86 -7.90 -18.16
C TYR A 116 -5.86 -7.16 -16.83
N LEU A 117 -4.69 -7.13 -16.20
CA LEU A 117 -4.47 -6.39 -14.97
C LEU A 117 -4.43 -4.88 -15.27
N GLU A 118 -5.50 -4.18 -14.90
CA GLU A 118 -5.55 -2.72 -14.87
C GLU A 118 -5.03 -2.19 -13.53
N TRP A 119 -4.55 -0.95 -13.55
CA TRP A 119 -3.95 -0.30 -12.39
C TRP A 119 -4.56 1.07 -12.13
N GLU A 120 -4.71 1.43 -10.87
CA GLU A 120 -5.01 2.79 -10.39
C GLU A 120 -3.72 3.62 -10.39
N ASN A 121 -3.80 4.89 -10.81
CA ASN A 121 -2.63 5.76 -11.04
C ASN A 121 -2.74 7.16 -10.40
N GLU A 122 -3.90 7.54 -9.86
CA GLU A 122 -4.16 8.90 -9.38
C GLU A 122 -4.72 8.95 -7.96
N ILE A 123 -5.48 7.95 -7.55
CA ILE A 123 -6.23 7.98 -6.29
C ILE A 123 -5.58 7.09 -5.22
N GLY A 124 -5.66 7.51 -3.96
CA GLY A 124 -5.21 6.72 -2.82
C GLY A 124 -3.70 6.74 -2.70
N HIS A 125 -3.08 5.56 -2.66
CA HIS A 125 -1.62 5.43 -2.63
C HIS A 125 -0.97 5.48 -4.02
N ALA A 126 -1.77 5.54 -5.09
CA ALA A 126 -1.25 5.61 -6.45
C ALA A 126 -0.76 7.01 -6.82
N PHE A 127 0.33 7.09 -7.58
CA PHE A 127 0.85 8.33 -8.13
C PHE A 127 1.77 8.09 -9.33
N CYS A 128 1.90 9.11 -10.17
CA CYS A 128 2.93 9.22 -11.20
C CYS A 128 3.62 10.59 -11.12
N HIS A 129 4.91 10.61 -10.77
CA HIS A 129 5.71 11.82 -10.60
C HIS A 129 6.93 11.85 -11.54
N GLY A 130 7.51 13.04 -11.73
CA GLY A 130 8.71 13.24 -12.56
C GLY A 130 8.56 12.75 -14.01
N GLY A 131 7.35 12.90 -14.58
CA GLY A 131 7.05 12.60 -15.98
C GLY A 131 6.62 11.15 -16.27
N PHE A 132 6.58 10.28 -15.26
CA PHE A 132 5.88 9.01 -15.43
C PHE A 132 4.41 9.25 -15.79
N SER A 133 3.83 8.34 -16.57
CA SER A 133 2.39 8.32 -16.84
C SER A 133 1.91 6.89 -17.00
N TYR A 134 0.61 6.69 -16.78
CA TYR A 134 -0.04 5.41 -17.03
C TYR A 134 -0.98 5.56 -18.21
N ALA A 135 -0.72 4.83 -19.29
CA ALA A 135 -1.52 4.91 -20.51
C ALA A 135 -1.51 3.57 -21.25
N ASN A 136 -2.67 3.15 -21.77
CA ASN A 136 -2.84 1.88 -22.46
C ASN A 136 -2.35 0.69 -21.63
N ARG A 137 -2.71 0.66 -20.35
CA ARG A 137 -2.31 -0.39 -19.39
C ARG A 137 -0.80 -0.60 -19.24
N SER A 138 -0.03 0.46 -19.46
CA SER A 138 1.41 0.43 -19.35
C SER A 138 1.90 1.63 -18.56
N LEU A 139 2.87 1.40 -17.68
CA LEU A 139 3.64 2.46 -17.06
C LEU A 139 4.65 2.97 -18.09
N VAL A 140 4.51 4.24 -18.47
CA VAL A 140 5.35 4.92 -19.46
C VAL A 140 6.49 5.61 -18.72
N VAL A 141 7.70 5.25 -19.08
CA VAL A 141 8.93 5.75 -18.48
C VAL A 141 9.31 7.09 -19.13
N PRO A 142 9.63 8.15 -18.34
CA PRO A 142 9.78 9.51 -18.87
C PRO A 142 11.04 9.76 -19.69
N ARG A 143 12.13 9.05 -19.41
CA ARG A 143 13.44 9.30 -20.03
C ARG A 143 14.30 8.04 -20.06
N LYS A 144 15.41 8.11 -20.80
CA LYS A 144 16.41 7.03 -20.83
C LYS A 144 17.20 7.01 -19.52
N GLY A 145 17.53 5.81 -19.04
CA GLY A 145 18.39 5.59 -17.89
C GLY A 145 18.05 4.29 -17.16
N MET A 146 18.64 4.11 -15.99
CA MET A 146 18.41 2.95 -15.14
C MET A 146 17.23 3.19 -14.21
N TYR A 147 16.40 2.17 -14.05
CA TYR A 147 15.22 2.23 -13.20
C TYR A 147 15.17 1.00 -12.30
N ARG A 148 14.81 1.21 -11.04
CA ARG A 148 14.42 0.12 -10.14
C ARG A 148 12.92 -0.10 -10.32
N VAL A 149 12.56 -1.30 -10.75
CA VAL A 149 11.16 -1.71 -10.95
C VAL A 149 10.76 -2.65 -9.82
N PHE A 150 9.58 -2.44 -9.25
CA PHE A 150 9.06 -3.26 -8.16
C PHE A 150 7.60 -3.64 -8.44
N LEU A 151 7.25 -4.86 -8.05
CA LEU A 151 5.95 -5.45 -8.27
C LEU A 151 5.60 -6.34 -7.08
N GLN A 152 4.42 -6.13 -6.52
CA GLN A 152 3.82 -7.01 -5.53
C GLN A 152 2.41 -7.35 -5.99
N ILE A 153 2.10 -8.65 -6.05
CA ILE A 153 0.76 -9.15 -6.33
C ILE A 153 0.44 -10.24 -5.32
N THR A 154 -0.72 -10.10 -4.68
CA THR A 154 -1.29 -11.12 -3.81
C THR A 154 -2.46 -11.77 -4.53
N TYR A 155 -2.48 -13.11 -4.55
CA TYR A 155 -3.58 -13.91 -5.07
C TYR A 155 -4.41 -14.46 -3.91
N GLU A 156 -5.72 -14.49 -4.08
CA GLU A 156 -6.67 -15.09 -3.16
C GLU A 156 -7.51 -16.13 -3.91
N GLY A 157 -7.54 -17.36 -3.39
CA GLY A 157 -8.28 -18.48 -3.96
C GLY A 157 -7.41 -19.70 -4.25
N ALA A 158 -8.07 -20.86 -4.40
CA ALA A 158 -7.41 -22.10 -4.79
C ALA A 158 -6.96 -22.00 -6.24
N CYS A 159 -5.65 -22.08 -6.48
CA CYS A 159 -5.12 -22.11 -7.82
C CYS A 159 -5.06 -23.55 -8.30
N LEU A 160 -5.88 -23.90 -9.30
CA LEU A 160 -5.90 -25.24 -9.90
C LEU A 160 -4.81 -25.42 -10.97
N SER A 161 -3.95 -24.41 -11.20
CA SER A 161 -2.89 -24.45 -12.20
C SER A 161 -1.73 -23.52 -11.85
N ASN A 162 -0.69 -23.50 -12.69
CA ASN A 162 0.48 -22.68 -12.46
C ASN A 162 0.15 -21.19 -12.64
N ASN A 163 0.39 -20.38 -11.61
CA ASN A 163 0.30 -18.92 -11.70
C ASN A 163 1.51 -18.37 -12.47
N GLN A 164 1.27 -17.77 -13.63
CA GLN A 164 2.31 -17.07 -14.37
C GLN A 164 2.13 -15.56 -14.23
N LEU A 165 3.20 -14.87 -13.86
CA LEU A 165 3.27 -13.42 -13.78
C LEU A 165 4.41 -12.92 -14.69
N ASN A 166 4.05 -12.15 -15.72
CA ASN A 166 4.98 -11.67 -16.72
C ASN A 166 5.12 -10.14 -16.64
N LEU A 167 6.37 -9.66 -16.58
CA LEU A 167 6.70 -8.24 -16.72
C LEU A 167 7.34 -8.01 -18.09
N HIS A 168 6.63 -7.30 -18.96
CA HIS A 168 7.09 -6.95 -20.30
C HIS A 168 7.69 -5.55 -20.31
N ASN A 169 8.90 -5.44 -20.83
CA ASN A 169 9.46 -4.17 -21.30
C ASN A 169 9.19 -4.05 -22.80
N MET A 170 8.18 -3.26 -23.15
CA MET A 170 7.75 -3.05 -24.53
C MET A 170 8.58 -1.93 -25.18
N ALA A 171 8.61 -1.90 -26.52
CA ALA A 171 9.14 -0.75 -27.25
C ALA A 171 8.50 0.56 -26.76
N ASN A 172 9.24 1.66 -26.86
CA ASN A 172 8.84 2.99 -26.38
C ASN A 172 8.78 3.13 -24.86
N SER A 173 9.66 2.42 -24.14
CA SER A 173 9.87 2.60 -22.70
C SER A 173 8.59 2.36 -21.88
N ARG A 174 7.88 1.28 -22.20
CA ARG A 174 6.58 0.92 -21.60
C ARG A 174 6.72 -0.37 -20.82
N LEU A 175 6.41 -0.31 -19.54
CA LEU A 175 6.38 -1.49 -18.67
C LEU A 175 4.94 -1.98 -18.52
N ARG A 176 4.72 -3.28 -18.70
CA ARG A 176 3.39 -3.90 -18.57
C ARG A 176 3.46 -5.19 -17.78
N VAL A 177 2.50 -5.37 -16.88
CA VAL A 177 2.34 -6.58 -16.07
C VAL A 177 1.17 -7.39 -16.61
N GLN A 178 1.35 -8.71 -16.73
CA GLN A 178 0.31 -9.66 -17.12
C GLN A 178 0.29 -10.85 -16.17
N SER A 179 -0.90 -11.32 -15.82
CA SER A 179 -1.11 -12.52 -15.01
C SER A 179 -1.98 -13.51 -15.78
N SER A 180 -1.73 -14.80 -15.61
CA SER A 180 -2.61 -15.86 -16.13
C SER A 180 -3.95 -15.95 -15.38
N HIS A 181 -4.04 -15.40 -14.17
CA HIS A 181 -5.24 -15.46 -13.33
C HIS A 181 -5.57 -14.09 -12.69
N PRO A 182 -5.85 -13.04 -13.49
CA PRO A 182 -6.11 -11.70 -12.98
C PRO A 182 -7.36 -11.62 -12.08
N ALA A 183 -8.29 -12.56 -12.23
CA ALA A 183 -9.48 -12.69 -11.40
C ALA A 183 -9.16 -13.05 -9.95
N LEU A 184 -8.06 -13.77 -9.70
CA LEU A 184 -7.64 -14.17 -8.36
C LEU A 184 -6.82 -13.09 -7.64
N ILE A 185 -6.47 -12.00 -8.32
CA ILE A 185 -5.67 -10.93 -7.74
C ILE A 185 -6.51 -10.11 -6.77
N VAL A 186 -6.05 -10.02 -5.52
CA VAL A 186 -6.64 -9.22 -4.44
C VAL A 186 -6.74 -7.75 -4.85
N LYS A 187 -7.82 -7.06 -4.48
CA LYS A 187 -8.08 -5.67 -4.92
C LYS A 187 -7.70 -4.59 -3.90
N THR A 188 -6.90 -4.95 -2.90
CA THR A 188 -6.44 -4.01 -1.86
C THR A 188 -5.17 -3.30 -2.31
N GLU A 189 -5.19 -1.96 -2.32
CA GLU A 189 -4.07 -1.11 -2.77
C GLU A 189 -2.73 -1.43 -2.06
N GLN A 190 -2.77 -1.92 -0.82
CA GLN A 190 -1.58 -2.28 -0.02
C GLN A 190 -0.98 -3.66 -0.35
N LEU A 191 -1.80 -4.54 -0.95
CA LEU A 191 -1.41 -5.92 -1.25
C LEU A 191 -1.03 -6.09 -2.72
N VAL A 192 -1.41 -5.15 -3.58
CA VAL A 192 -1.18 -5.17 -5.01
C VAL A 192 -0.73 -3.80 -5.49
N PHE A 193 0.55 -3.72 -5.89
CA PHE A 193 1.15 -2.49 -6.42
C PHE A 193 2.26 -2.80 -7.42
N PHE A 194 2.47 -1.87 -8.34
CA PHE A 194 3.47 -1.92 -9.38
C PHE A 194 4.07 -0.53 -9.58
N GLY A 195 5.39 -0.41 -9.58
CA GLY A 195 6.02 0.89 -9.71
C GLY A 195 7.44 0.85 -10.21
N ALA A 196 7.97 2.04 -10.45
CA ALA A 196 9.34 2.23 -10.88
C ALA A 196 9.88 3.56 -10.36
N GLU A 197 11.18 3.60 -10.11
CA GLU A 197 11.91 4.82 -9.77
C GLU A 197 13.19 4.92 -10.59
N PHE A 198 13.59 6.15 -10.92
CA PHE A 198 14.83 6.42 -11.63
C PHE A 198 16.03 6.32 -10.68
N VAL A 199 17.07 5.61 -11.08
CA VAL A 199 18.31 5.50 -10.30
C VAL A 199 19.31 6.51 -10.85
N PRO A 200 19.70 7.55 -10.07
CA PRO A 200 20.75 8.49 -10.47
C PRO A 200 22.08 7.75 -10.66
N GLN A 201 22.87 8.18 -11.65
CA GLN A 201 24.21 7.67 -11.92
C GLN A 201 25.26 8.70 -11.49
#